data_AF-A0A970M8W8-F1
#
_entry.id   AF-A0A970M8W8-F1
#
_cell.length_a   1.000
_cell.length_b   1.000
_cell.length_c   1.000
_cell.angle_alpha   90.00
_cell.angle_beta   90.00
_cell.angle_gamma   90.00
#
_symmetry.space_group_name_H-M   'P 1'
#
loop_
_entity.id
_entity.type
_entity.pdbx_description
1 polymer ?
#
loop_
_entity_poly.entity_id
_entity_poly.type
_entity_poly.pdbx_seq_one_letter_code
_entity_poly.pdbx_strand_id
1 'polypeptide(L)'
;MMFHRFQKILQYVQAPVRRYRARPWWPLARDAALLVLLVLLGALSAFILLDPRSRDAQPVTDIRVGGVAADGDGDTSAALMHEARRLMQQSVTLKSGDFAHRTTWGALGAEVDMRSLSELLGELRTVNSSAARYNRRRARPRGVVDIPMPIGLRSDAAVEALVVLKEMLDVKSTNARFNFQDGKIDAEVPGRSLDVYESLRRLDAALRAGQSEVEIALVPLVPEVTLAALSGIRADAVAGFYETPHSRMKKDADRTHNLILAASKLDGEIILPGEVLSYNGVVGDRTEARGFRYAPVIAGGAIVEGMGGGACQIASTLYAASFFTGLIIEERKTHSRPSSYIKLGLDATVDYPALDLKIRNPFAYPVVLHFVVADGVVRAEIRAPERPYTVTMLRKVVGTSPFPVRVIPNADLPKGTEVITQLGVPGYVVQQYKIIERDKVGYRFSHIDKYPPTVQFVHRGTGDPAELRKQADKSKWPKADTHRPYRASAGLRMVQGPGIWYENVTD
;
A
#
# COMPACT_ATOMS: atom_id res chain seq x y z
N MET A 1 -91.00 -24.00 -14.36
CA MET A 1 -91.72 -25.26 -14.07
C MET A 1 -90.73 -26.38 -14.33
N MET A 2 -90.34 -27.13 -13.28
CA MET A 2 -89.48 -28.34 -13.33
C MET A 2 -88.04 -28.15 -13.83
N PHE A 3 -86.93 -28.61 -13.24
CA PHE A 3 -86.57 -29.53 -12.15
C PHE A 3 -85.20 -28.98 -11.61
N HIS A 4 -85.01 -28.69 -10.31
CA HIS A 4 -84.69 -29.59 -9.21
C HIS A 4 -83.20 -29.99 -9.08
N ARG A 5 -82.63 -29.60 -7.91
CA ARG A 5 -81.62 -30.29 -7.08
C ARG A 5 -80.15 -30.37 -7.54
N PHE A 6 -79.28 -30.24 -6.53
CA PHE A 6 -77.82 -30.51 -6.51
C PHE A 6 -76.97 -29.53 -7.32
N GLN A 7 -76.05 -28.70 -6.81
CA GLN A 7 -75.38 -28.55 -5.54
C GLN A 7 -75.16 -27.04 -5.31
N LYS A 8 -75.84 -26.42 -4.35
CA LYS A 8 -75.43 -25.16 -3.73
C LYS A 8 -75.08 -25.45 -2.27
N ILE A 9 -73.97 -26.16 -2.10
CA ILE A 9 -73.24 -26.31 -0.84
C ILE A 9 -71.78 -25.99 -1.19
N LEU A 10 -71.40 -24.73 -0.94
CA LEU A 10 -70.05 -24.16 -0.80
C LEU A 10 -70.06 -22.73 -1.37
N GLN A 11 -70.73 -21.81 -0.68
CA GLN A 11 -70.36 -20.40 -0.57
C GLN A 11 -71.40 -19.73 0.33
N TYR A 12 -70.93 -18.91 1.27
CA TYR A 12 -71.63 -18.32 2.43
C TYR A 12 -71.72 -19.18 3.69
N VAL A 13 -70.58 -19.41 4.35
CA VAL A 13 -70.34 -19.02 5.75
C VAL A 13 -68.82 -18.93 5.92
N GLN A 14 -68.29 -17.77 6.28
CA GLN A 14 -67.19 -17.58 7.25
C GLN A 14 -66.68 -16.13 7.19
N ALA A 15 -67.32 -15.27 7.97
CA ALA A 15 -66.67 -14.11 8.55
C ALA A 15 -65.61 -14.59 9.56
N PRO A 16 -64.51 -13.85 9.77
CA PRO A 16 -63.35 -14.33 10.51
C PRO A 16 -63.61 -14.41 12.02
N VAL A 17 -63.63 -15.63 12.56
CA VAL A 17 -63.56 -15.86 14.01
C VAL A 17 -62.14 -15.54 14.49
N ARG A 18 -61.99 -14.46 15.27
CA ARG A 18 -60.81 -14.22 16.10
C ARG A 18 -60.66 -15.40 17.08
N ARG A 19 -59.81 -16.38 16.73
CA ARG A 19 -59.30 -17.35 17.70
C ARG A 19 -58.25 -16.66 18.57
N TYR A 20 -58.60 -16.37 19.81
CA TYR A 20 -57.61 -16.12 20.87
C TYR A 20 -56.75 -17.38 21.01
N ARG A 21 -55.55 -17.37 20.40
CA ARG A 21 -54.49 -18.31 20.77
C ARG A 21 -53.99 -17.90 22.15
N ALA A 22 -54.18 -18.77 23.13
CA ALA A 22 -53.52 -18.66 24.43
C ALA A 22 -52.02 -18.45 24.21
N ARG A 23 -51.47 -17.36 24.77
CA ARG A 23 -50.03 -17.13 24.79
C ARG A 23 -49.38 -18.29 25.56
N PRO A 24 -48.33 -18.95 25.01
CA PRO A 24 -47.63 -20.01 25.73
C PRO A 24 -46.99 -19.41 26.99
N TRP A 25 -47.07 -20.11 28.13
CA TRP A 25 -46.58 -19.65 29.44
C TRP A 25 -45.04 -19.68 29.57
N TRP A 26 -44.34 -19.98 28.48
CA TRP A 26 -42.88 -20.03 28.38
C TRP A 26 -42.14 -18.72 28.69
N PRO A 27 -42.64 -17.50 28.37
CA PRO A 27 -41.97 -16.25 28.73
C PRO A 27 -41.96 -16.05 30.25
N LEU A 28 -43.09 -16.30 30.93
CA LEU A 28 -43.21 -16.12 32.38
C LEU A 28 -42.31 -17.10 33.15
N ALA A 29 -42.19 -18.34 32.69
CA ALA A 29 -41.29 -19.32 33.29
C ALA A 29 -39.80 -18.94 33.07
N ARG A 30 -39.46 -18.38 31.89
CA ARG A 30 -38.10 -17.92 31.58
C ARG A 30 -37.72 -16.68 32.38
N ASP A 31 -38.66 -15.74 32.50
CA ASP A 31 -38.49 -14.51 33.26
C ASP A 31 -38.42 -14.79 34.76
N ALA A 32 -39.22 -15.76 35.26
CA ALA A 32 -39.11 -16.26 36.63
C ALA A 32 -37.77 -16.97 36.88
N ALA A 33 -37.29 -17.79 35.94
CA ALA A 33 -35.99 -18.44 36.06
C ALA A 33 -34.82 -17.43 36.04
N LEU A 34 -34.91 -16.38 35.23
CA LEU A 34 -33.95 -15.26 35.21
C LEU A 34 -33.98 -14.47 36.52
N LEU A 35 -35.16 -14.22 37.08
CA LEU A 35 -35.32 -13.58 38.39
C LEU A 35 -34.73 -14.45 39.50
N VAL A 36 -34.98 -15.76 39.49
CA VAL A 36 -34.37 -16.70 40.44
C VAL A 36 -32.85 -16.73 40.27
N LEU A 37 -32.32 -16.73 39.06
CA LEU A 37 -30.88 -16.66 38.80
C LEU A 37 -30.27 -15.34 39.31
N LEU A 38 -30.95 -14.21 39.10
CA LEU A 38 -30.53 -12.90 39.61
C LEU A 38 -30.59 -12.82 41.13
N VAL A 39 -31.61 -13.41 41.76
CA VAL A 39 -31.72 -13.51 43.22
C VAL A 39 -30.66 -14.46 43.77
N LEU A 40 -30.34 -15.56 43.09
CA LEU A 40 -29.26 -16.47 43.48
C LEU A 40 -27.88 -15.84 43.29
N LEU A 41 -27.64 -15.09 42.21
CA LEU A 41 -26.43 -14.27 42.00
C LEU A 41 -26.34 -13.14 43.02
N GLY A 42 -27.47 -12.51 43.37
CA GLY A 42 -27.60 -11.50 44.41
C GLY A 42 -27.36 -12.07 45.80
N ALA A 43 -27.86 -13.28 46.08
CA ALA A 43 -27.64 -14.00 47.34
C ALA A 43 -26.21 -14.55 47.42
N LEU A 44 -25.62 -15.00 46.31
CA LEU A 44 -24.22 -15.44 46.25
C LEU A 44 -23.28 -14.24 46.43
N SER A 45 -23.55 -13.12 45.76
CA SER A 45 -22.79 -11.87 45.96
C SER A 45 -22.97 -11.34 47.37
N ALA A 46 -24.20 -11.34 47.93
CA ALA A 46 -24.46 -11.03 49.33
C ALA A 46 -23.76 -12.01 50.30
N PHE A 47 -23.69 -13.31 50.00
CA PHE A 47 -23.00 -14.31 50.82
C PHE A 47 -21.46 -14.19 50.74
N ILE A 48 -20.94 -13.65 49.63
CA ILE A 48 -19.54 -13.25 49.49
C ILE A 48 -19.27 -11.91 50.21
N LEU A 49 -20.24 -10.98 50.21
CA LEU A 49 -20.13 -9.62 50.75
C LEU A 49 -20.52 -9.47 52.23
N LEU A 50 -21.34 -10.36 52.80
CA LEU A 50 -21.95 -10.26 54.13
C LEU A 50 -21.69 -11.52 54.98
N ASP A 51 -20.53 -12.15 54.82
CA ASP A 51 -20.13 -13.31 55.63
C ASP A 51 -20.06 -12.92 57.13
N PRO A 52 -20.92 -13.48 58.00
CA PRO A 52 -20.94 -13.15 59.43
C PRO A 52 -19.68 -13.58 60.18
N ARG A 53 -18.85 -14.45 59.58
CA ARG A 53 -17.55 -14.90 60.13
C ARG A 53 -16.42 -13.87 59.95
N SER A 54 -16.70 -12.75 59.28
CA SER A 54 -15.72 -11.68 59.02
C SER A 54 -15.34 -10.84 60.25
N ARG A 55 -16.08 -10.94 61.36
CA ARG A 55 -15.83 -10.14 62.58
C ARG A 55 -14.57 -10.56 63.35
N ASP A 56 -14.13 -11.81 63.22
CA ASP A 56 -12.92 -12.35 63.88
C ASP A 56 -11.80 -12.69 62.88
N ALA A 57 -11.88 -12.19 61.65
CA ALA A 57 -10.98 -12.61 60.57
C ALA A 57 -9.62 -11.90 60.68
N GLN A 58 -8.57 -12.66 61.00
CA GLN A 58 -7.19 -12.15 61.02
C GLN A 58 -6.75 -11.65 59.62
N PRO A 59 -5.92 -10.60 59.54
CA PRO A 59 -5.32 -10.16 58.29
C PRO A 59 -4.46 -11.29 57.69
N VAL A 60 -4.38 -11.34 56.35
CA VAL A 60 -3.48 -12.26 55.65
C VAL A 60 -2.05 -11.83 55.99
N THR A 61 -1.29 -12.70 56.66
CA THR A 61 0.04 -12.38 57.17
C THR A 61 1.19 -12.75 56.24
N ASP A 62 0.98 -13.67 55.29
CA ASP A 62 1.98 -14.13 54.30
C ASP A 62 1.39 -14.02 52.89
N ILE A 63 1.73 -12.93 52.20
CA ILE A 63 1.32 -12.67 50.82
C ILE A 63 2.53 -12.93 49.92
N ARG A 64 2.37 -13.77 48.92
CA ARG A 64 3.41 -14.05 47.92
C ARG A 64 2.94 -13.63 46.54
N VAL A 65 3.87 -13.19 45.70
CA VAL A 65 3.63 -12.87 44.29
C VAL A 65 4.58 -13.71 43.46
N GLY A 66 4.03 -14.70 42.75
CA GLY A 66 4.83 -15.69 42.02
C GLY A 66 5.80 -16.45 42.93
N GLY A 67 5.41 -16.73 44.17
CA GLY A 67 6.25 -17.42 45.17
C GLY A 67 7.24 -16.54 45.95
N VAL A 68 7.45 -15.29 45.54
CA VAL A 68 8.29 -14.29 46.24
C VAL A 68 7.46 -13.64 47.35
N ALA A 69 8.00 -13.55 48.57
CA ALA A 69 7.33 -12.84 49.67
C ALA A 69 7.05 -11.38 49.28
N ALA A 70 5.86 -10.87 49.61
CA ALA A 70 5.37 -9.53 49.31
C ALA A 70 5.06 -8.74 50.59
N ASP A 71 5.83 -9.03 51.64
CA ASP A 71 5.68 -8.55 53.01
C ASP A 71 6.38 -7.18 53.13
N GLY A 72 5.61 -6.10 53.16
CA GLY A 72 5.91 -4.77 53.75
C GLY A 72 7.21 -3.98 53.44
N ASP A 73 8.38 -4.60 53.52
CA ASP A 73 9.67 -3.93 53.67
C ASP A 73 10.35 -3.59 52.33
N GLY A 74 11.30 -2.64 52.36
CA GLY A 74 12.01 -2.20 51.15
C GLY A 74 12.75 -3.32 50.40
N ASP A 75 13.15 -4.38 51.11
CA ASP A 75 13.85 -5.56 50.56
C ASP A 75 12.92 -6.41 49.66
N THR A 76 11.64 -6.45 50.02
CA THR A 76 10.58 -7.17 49.31
C THR A 76 10.30 -6.58 47.93
N SER A 77 10.35 -5.25 47.80
CA SER A 77 10.20 -4.56 46.52
C SER A 77 11.40 -4.83 45.60
N ALA A 78 12.60 -4.93 46.15
CA ALA A 78 13.80 -5.31 45.40
C ALA A 78 13.72 -6.76 44.90
N ALA A 79 13.24 -7.69 45.73
CA ALA A 79 13.04 -9.09 45.36
C ALA A 79 11.98 -9.25 44.24
N LEU A 80 10.85 -8.53 44.32
CA LEU A 80 9.83 -8.53 43.27
C LEU A 80 10.34 -7.93 41.96
N MET A 81 11.14 -6.87 42.01
CA MET A 81 11.78 -6.30 40.82
C MET A 81 12.83 -7.23 40.21
N HIS A 82 13.58 -7.95 41.04
CA HIS A 82 14.53 -8.96 40.57
C HIS A 82 13.79 -10.10 39.84
N GLU A 83 12.69 -10.60 40.41
CA GLU A 83 11.88 -11.64 39.80
C GLU A 83 11.18 -11.17 38.51
N ALA A 84 10.66 -9.94 38.51
CA ALA A 84 10.10 -9.31 37.31
C ALA A 84 11.16 -9.23 36.18
N ARG A 85 12.38 -8.78 36.49
CA ARG A 85 13.48 -8.75 35.51
C ARG A 85 13.84 -10.14 35.01
N ARG A 86 13.88 -11.14 35.90
CA ARG A 86 14.15 -12.54 35.54
C ARG A 86 13.11 -13.05 34.54
N LEU A 87 11.83 -12.79 34.78
CA LEU A 87 10.73 -13.14 33.87
C LEU A 87 10.87 -12.43 32.51
N MET A 88 11.24 -11.15 32.51
CA MET A 88 11.46 -10.40 31.26
C MET A 88 12.69 -10.89 30.47
N GLN A 89 13.68 -11.48 31.14
CA GLN A 89 14.86 -12.08 30.51
C GLN A 89 14.64 -13.53 30.04
N GLN A 90 13.51 -14.15 30.39
CA GLN A 90 13.22 -15.49 29.90
C GLN A 90 13.12 -15.50 28.37
N SER A 91 13.78 -16.47 27.77
CA SER A 91 13.79 -16.64 26.33
C SER A 91 12.46 -17.19 25.84
N VAL A 92 11.97 -16.62 24.76
CA VAL A 92 10.82 -17.12 24.01
C VAL A 92 11.22 -17.32 22.55
N THR A 93 10.77 -18.42 21.97
CA THR A 93 11.04 -18.76 20.57
C THR A 93 9.78 -18.53 19.74
N LEU A 94 9.86 -17.61 18.78
CA LEU A 94 8.82 -17.35 17.80
C LEU A 94 9.01 -18.28 16.60
N LYS A 95 7.98 -19.06 16.26
CA LYS A 95 8.04 -20.06 15.19
C LYS A 95 6.99 -19.81 14.11
N SER A 96 7.36 -20.05 12.85
CA SER A 96 6.41 -20.16 11.73
C SER A 96 7.03 -20.94 10.57
N GLY A 97 6.54 -22.17 10.31
CA GLY A 97 7.17 -23.08 9.37
C GLY A 97 8.65 -23.33 9.74
N ASP A 98 9.56 -23.12 8.79
CA ASP A 98 11.01 -23.26 9.01
C ASP A 98 11.65 -22.06 9.73
N PHE A 99 10.91 -20.97 9.93
CA PHE A 99 11.41 -19.82 10.67
C PHE A 99 11.36 -20.07 12.18
N ALA A 100 12.49 -19.82 12.83
CA ALA A 100 12.59 -19.77 14.29
C ALA A 100 13.43 -18.55 14.70
N HIS A 101 12.89 -17.71 15.57
CA HIS A 101 13.59 -16.56 16.12
C HIS A 101 13.50 -16.58 17.64
N ARG A 102 14.66 -16.63 18.30
CA ARG A 102 14.76 -16.60 19.77
C ARG A 102 14.95 -15.16 20.22
N THR A 103 14.09 -14.72 21.12
CA THR A 103 14.13 -13.40 21.76
C THR A 103 13.78 -13.53 23.24
N THR A 104 13.57 -12.42 23.95
CA THR A 104 13.14 -12.41 25.36
C THR A 104 11.76 -11.76 25.48
N TRP A 105 11.03 -12.09 26.54
CA TRP A 105 9.73 -11.49 26.81
C TRP A 105 9.79 -9.96 26.96
N GLY A 106 10.84 -9.45 27.61
CA GLY A 106 11.06 -8.00 27.73
C GLY A 106 11.30 -7.31 26.39
N ALA A 107 12.00 -7.96 25.46
CA ALA A 107 12.20 -7.41 24.10
C ALA A 107 10.90 -7.40 23.27
N LEU A 108 9.94 -8.27 23.61
CA LEU A 108 8.59 -8.26 23.03
C LEU A 108 7.64 -7.29 23.74
N GLY A 109 8.12 -6.51 24.72
CA GLY A 109 7.30 -5.55 25.45
C GLY A 109 6.50 -6.16 26.60
N ALA A 110 6.86 -7.34 27.08
CA ALA A 110 6.29 -7.83 28.34
C ALA A 110 6.75 -6.91 29.49
N GLU A 111 5.83 -6.64 30.41
CA GLU A 111 6.11 -5.89 31.62
C GLU A 111 5.28 -6.40 32.78
N VAL A 112 5.71 -6.05 34.00
CA VAL A 112 4.90 -6.26 35.19
C VAL A 112 4.20 -4.94 35.49
N ASP A 113 2.87 -4.97 35.57
CA ASP A 113 2.10 -3.80 36.00
C ASP A 113 2.26 -3.62 37.51
N MET A 114 3.35 -2.95 37.89
CA MET A 114 3.70 -2.68 39.28
C MET A 114 2.66 -1.80 39.98
N ARG A 115 1.92 -0.98 39.23
CA ARG A 115 0.86 -0.14 39.79
C ARG A 115 -0.33 -1.01 40.18
N SER A 116 -0.86 -1.80 39.25
CA SER A 116 -1.95 -2.74 39.54
C SER A 116 -1.55 -3.74 40.63
N LEU A 117 -0.29 -4.18 40.64
CA LEU A 117 0.24 -5.03 41.70
C LEU A 117 0.21 -4.31 43.06
N SER A 118 0.68 -3.07 43.13
CA SER A 118 0.71 -2.29 44.39
C SER A 118 -0.70 -2.02 44.93
N GLU A 119 -1.65 -1.72 44.04
CA GLU A 119 -3.07 -1.51 44.37
C GLU A 119 -3.68 -2.83 44.91
N LEU A 120 -3.45 -3.96 44.23
CA LEU A 120 -3.92 -5.28 44.66
C LEU A 120 -3.31 -5.71 46.01
N LEU A 121 -2.01 -5.51 46.20
CA LEU A 121 -1.34 -5.79 47.47
C LEU A 121 -1.88 -4.91 48.60
N GLY A 122 -2.18 -3.64 48.32
CA GLY A 122 -2.85 -2.73 49.25
C GLY A 122 -4.24 -3.25 49.64
N GLU A 123 -5.06 -3.65 48.68
CA GLU A 123 -6.38 -4.21 48.93
C GLU A 123 -6.34 -5.49 49.76
N LEU A 124 -5.40 -6.40 49.48
CA LEU A 124 -5.28 -7.68 50.20
C LEU A 124 -4.86 -7.53 51.65
N ARG A 125 -4.15 -6.45 51.97
CA ARG A 125 -3.78 -6.09 53.35
C ARG A 125 -4.96 -5.52 54.14
N THR A 126 -5.99 -5.00 53.47
CA THR A 126 -7.19 -4.48 54.15
C THR A 126 -8.18 -5.61 54.47
N VAL A 127 -8.52 -5.76 55.75
CA VAL A 127 -9.37 -6.85 56.29
C VAL A 127 -10.78 -6.89 55.66
N ASN A 128 -11.28 -5.78 55.12
CA ASN A 128 -12.64 -5.67 54.59
C ASN A 128 -12.74 -5.56 53.07
N SER A 129 -11.65 -5.64 52.30
CA SER A 129 -11.75 -5.62 50.84
C SER A 129 -12.46 -6.88 50.30
N SER A 130 -13.10 -6.73 49.15
CA SER A 130 -13.66 -7.86 48.39
C SER A 130 -12.57 -8.84 47.95
N ALA A 131 -11.41 -8.33 47.53
CA ALA A 131 -10.24 -9.13 47.14
C ALA A 131 -9.69 -9.99 48.30
N ALA A 132 -9.54 -9.42 49.50
CA ALA A 132 -9.09 -10.15 50.69
C ALA A 132 -10.10 -11.21 51.14
N ARG A 133 -11.40 -10.97 50.93
CA ARG A 133 -12.47 -11.95 51.24
C ARG A 133 -12.51 -13.09 50.24
N TYR A 134 -12.36 -12.81 48.95
CA TYR A 134 -12.29 -13.83 47.89
C TYR A 134 -11.07 -14.73 48.06
N ASN A 135 -9.88 -14.15 48.27
CA ASN A 135 -8.63 -14.92 48.36
C ASN A 135 -8.48 -15.69 49.68
N ARG A 136 -9.05 -15.22 50.80
CA ARG A 136 -9.09 -16.01 52.05
C ARG A 136 -9.81 -17.35 51.90
N ARG A 137 -10.83 -17.44 51.03
CA ARG A 137 -11.52 -18.71 50.76
C ARG A 137 -10.66 -19.71 49.97
N ARG A 138 -9.64 -19.22 49.26
CA ARG A 138 -8.65 -20.02 48.53
C ARG A 138 -7.34 -20.22 49.28
N ALA A 139 -7.11 -19.48 50.36
CA ALA A 139 -5.91 -19.61 51.16
C ALA A 139 -5.79 -21.05 51.71
N ARG A 140 -4.59 -21.63 51.58
CA ARG A 140 -4.25 -22.95 52.16
C ARG A 140 -4.44 -22.93 53.68
N PRO A 141 -4.51 -24.08 54.39
CA PRO A 141 -4.74 -24.16 55.85
C PRO A 141 -3.78 -23.38 56.78
N ARG A 142 -2.83 -22.59 56.23
CA ARG A 142 -1.88 -21.73 56.95
C ARG A 142 -2.02 -20.23 56.67
N GLY A 143 -3.04 -19.77 55.96
CA GLY A 143 -3.25 -18.33 55.72
C GLY A 143 -2.31 -17.67 54.71
N VAL A 144 -1.60 -18.48 53.90
CA VAL A 144 -0.73 -17.99 52.81
C VAL A 144 -1.56 -17.75 51.56
N VAL A 145 -1.42 -16.57 50.95
CA VAL A 145 -2.03 -16.21 49.66
C VAL A 145 -0.91 -15.96 48.65
N ASP A 146 -0.80 -16.83 47.65
CA ASP A 146 0.15 -16.64 46.53
C ASP A 146 -0.62 -16.21 45.27
N ILE A 147 -0.25 -15.07 44.72
CA ILE A 147 -0.89 -14.43 43.57
C ILE A 147 0.07 -14.53 42.39
N PRO A 148 -0.39 -14.85 41.17
CA PRO A 148 0.48 -14.77 40.01
C PRO A 148 1.00 -13.34 39.82
N MET A 149 2.26 -13.22 39.35
CA MET A 149 2.80 -11.93 38.93
C MET A 149 1.90 -11.34 37.82
N PRO A 150 1.42 -10.09 37.93
CA PRO A 150 0.58 -9.47 36.92
C PRO A 150 1.45 -9.03 35.75
N ILE A 151 1.79 -10.01 34.89
CA ILE A 151 2.53 -9.79 33.67
C ILE A 151 1.53 -9.40 32.58
N GLY A 152 1.82 -8.30 31.89
CA GLY A 152 1.08 -7.83 30.73
C GLY A 152 2.01 -7.66 29.54
N LEU A 153 1.42 -7.65 28.34
CA LEU A 153 2.12 -7.32 27.11
C LEU A 153 1.75 -5.89 26.70
N ARG A 154 2.75 -5.02 26.58
CA ARG A 154 2.55 -3.68 26.05
C ARG A 154 2.31 -3.73 24.55
N SER A 155 1.10 -3.38 24.14
CA SER A 155 0.68 -3.44 22.73
C SER A 155 1.57 -2.60 21.81
N ASP A 156 2.03 -1.43 22.23
CA ASP A 156 2.90 -0.55 21.45
C ASP A 156 4.27 -1.19 21.21
N ALA A 157 4.95 -1.61 22.28
CA ALA A 157 6.27 -2.24 22.19
C ALA A 157 6.22 -3.59 21.47
N ALA A 158 5.17 -4.38 21.70
CA ALA A 158 4.98 -5.66 21.02
C ALA A 158 4.70 -5.48 19.52
N VAL A 159 3.93 -4.46 19.13
CA VAL A 159 3.71 -4.14 17.71
C VAL A 159 5.01 -3.70 17.06
N GLU A 160 5.82 -2.86 17.69
CA GLU A 160 7.14 -2.48 17.14
C GLU A 160 8.04 -3.69 16.90
N ALA A 161 8.12 -4.61 17.87
CA ALA A 161 8.89 -5.85 17.72
C ALA A 161 8.34 -6.74 16.58
N LEU A 162 7.02 -6.85 16.47
CA LEU A 162 6.37 -7.58 15.38
C LEU A 162 6.56 -6.93 14.01
N VAL A 163 6.65 -5.59 13.92
CA VAL A 163 6.94 -4.88 12.67
C VAL A 163 8.35 -5.19 12.17
N VAL A 164 9.34 -5.26 13.06
CA VAL A 164 10.70 -5.68 12.67
C VAL A 164 10.71 -7.12 12.13
N LEU A 165 9.98 -8.03 12.79
CA LEU A 165 9.84 -9.41 12.31
C LEU A 165 9.07 -9.48 10.99
N LYS A 166 8.08 -8.61 10.80
CA LYS A 166 7.29 -8.50 9.58
C LYS A 166 8.17 -8.21 8.38
N GLU A 167 9.13 -7.28 8.48
CA GLU A 167 10.07 -6.97 7.40
C GLU A 167 10.92 -8.17 6.96
N MET A 168 11.21 -9.09 7.89
CA MET A 168 11.97 -10.31 7.60
C MET A 168 11.11 -11.45 7.06
N LEU A 169 9.84 -11.52 7.47
CA LEU A 169 8.96 -12.66 7.21
C LEU A 169 8.05 -12.46 6.01
N ASP A 170 7.67 -11.22 5.72
CA ASP A 170 6.78 -10.89 4.63
C ASP A 170 7.46 -11.21 3.30
N VAL A 171 6.77 -12.00 2.50
CA VAL A 171 7.16 -12.30 1.13
C VAL A 171 6.00 -11.86 0.25
N LYS A 172 6.25 -10.91 -0.66
CA LYS A 172 5.22 -10.49 -1.62
C LYS A 172 4.85 -11.66 -2.52
N SER A 173 3.57 -11.79 -2.84
CA SER A 173 3.13 -12.65 -3.92
C SER A 173 3.62 -12.09 -5.26
N THR A 174 3.86 -12.98 -6.21
CA THR A 174 4.18 -12.63 -7.60
C THR A 174 3.12 -13.24 -8.50
N ASN A 175 2.53 -12.42 -9.37
CA ASN A 175 1.53 -12.84 -10.34
C ASN A 175 2.14 -13.76 -11.40
N ALA A 176 1.31 -14.61 -12.00
CA ALA A 176 1.68 -15.34 -13.21
C ALA A 176 1.91 -14.34 -14.36
N ARG A 177 2.95 -14.56 -15.14
CA ARG A 177 3.38 -13.66 -16.22
C ARG A 177 3.61 -14.40 -17.52
N PHE A 178 3.43 -13.69 -18.63
CA PHE A 178 3.73 -14.23 -19.95
C PHE A 178 5.21 -14.08 -20.27
N ASN A 179 5.84 -15.16 -20.73
CA ASN A 179 7.22 -15.18 -21.15
C ASN A 179 7.31 -15.11 -22.68
N PHE A 180 7.74 -13.96 -23.20
CA PHE A 180 7.88 -13.76 -24.64
C PHE A 180 9.08 -14.48 -25.27
N GLN A 181 9.99 -15.06 -24.48
CA GLN A 181 11.14 -15.80 -25.01
C GLN A 181 10.75 -17.18 -25.52
N ASP A 182 9.86 -17.88 -24.81
CA ASP A 182 9.42 -19.23 -25.17
C ASP A 182 7.91 -19.36 -25.38
N GLY A 183 7.16 -18.27 -25.21
CA GLY A 183 5.71 -18.20 -25.42
C GLY A 183 4.88 -18.87 -24.33
N LYS A 184 5.47 -19.16 -23.16
CA LYS A 184 4.79 -19.82 -22.03
C LYS A 184 4.39 -18.83 -20.94
N ILE A 185 3.65 -19.33 -19.96
CA ILE A 185 3.32 -18.58 -18.75
C ILE A 185 4.24 -19.07 -17.63
N ASP A 186 4.97 -18.15 -17.02
CA ASP A 186 5.65 -18.42 -15.76
C ASP A 186 4.60 -18.38 -14.64
N ALA A 187 4.52 -19.47 -13.86
CA ALA A 187 3.53 -19.63 -12.82
C ALA A 187 3.69 -18.60 -11.68
N GLU A 188 2.58 -18.27 -11.05
CA GLU A 188 2.52 -17.39 -9.90
C GLU A 188 3.27 -17.99 -8.69
N VAL A 189 3.79 -17.10 -7.85
CA VAL A 189 4.45 -17.47 -6.58
C VAL A 189 3.63 -16.91 -5.43
N PRO A 190 3.01 -17.76 -4.59
CA PRO A 190 2.31 -17.30 -3.40
C PRO A 190 3.22 -16.54 -2.45
N GLY A 191 2.68 -15.48 -1.86
CA GLY A 191 3.34 -14.71 -0.82
C GLY A 191 2.82 -15.06 0.57
N ARG A 192 3.31 -14.33 1.56
CA ARG A 192 2.86 -14.41 2.95
C ARG A 192 3.07 -13.08 3.65
N SER A 193 2.24 -12.81 4.65
CA SER A 193 2.28 -11.59 5.46
C SER A 193 2.09 -11.95 6.93
N LEU A 194 2.91 -11.39 7.82
CA LEU A 194 2.70 -11.49 9.27
C LEU A 194 1.41 -10.75 9.66
N ASP A 195 0.48 -11.48 10.26
CA ASP A 195 -0.69 -10.91 10.93
C ASP A 195 -0.28 -10.44 12.32
N VAL A 196 -0.05 -9.13 12.43
CA VAL A 196 0.42 -8.48 13.65
C VAL A 196 -0.58 -8.66 14.79
N TYR A 197 -1.88 -8.52 14.53
CA TYR A 197 -2.89 -8.54 15.58
C TYR A 197 -3.15 -9.94 16.10
N GLU A 198 -3.24 -10.93 15.21
CA GLU A 198 -3.37 -12.32 15.62
C GLU A 198 -2.10 -12.81 16.32
N SER A 199 -0.91 -12.40 15.83
CA SER A 199 0.36 -12.70 16.51
C SER A 199 0.43 -12.08 17.91
N LEU A 200 0.00 -10.83 18.07
CA LEU A 200 -0.07 -10.15 19.36
C LEU A 200 -0.99 -10.90 20.33
N ARG A 201 -2.16 -11.35 19.86
CA ARG A 201 -3.11 -12.14 20.66
C ARG A 201 -2.50 -13.45 21.13
N ARG A 202 -1.75 -14.14 20.26
CA ARG A 202 -1.04 -15.38 20.60
C ARG A 202 0.10 -15.15 21.58
N LEU A 203 0.83 -14.05 21.45
CA LEU A 203 1.89 -13.63 22.38
C LEU A 203 1.33 -13.37 23.78
N ASP A 204 0.26 -12.60 23.92
CA ASP A 204 -0.35 -12.32 25.23
C ASP A 204 -0.87 -13.62 25.89
N ALA A 205 -1.51 -14.50 25.11
CA ALA A 205 -1.97 -15.79 25.62
C ALA A 205 -0.80 -16.70 26.07
N ALA A 206 0.27 -16.76 25.27
CA ALA A 206 1.46 -17.55 25.59
C ALA A 206 2.21 -17.02 26.82
N LEU A 207 2.30 -15.69 26.96
CA LEU A 207 2.89 -15.02 28.11
C LEU A 207 2.14 -15.38 29.39
N ARG A 208 0.81 -15.29 29.37
CA ARG A 208 -0.06 -15.67 30.52
C ARG A 208 0.01 -17.16 30.84
N ALA A 209 0.22 -18.00 29.83
CA ALA A 209 0.35 -19.44 29.98
C ALA A 209 1.77 -19.90 30.37
N GLY A 210 2.76 -18.98 30.42
CA GLY A 210 4.15 -19.31 30.73
C GLY A 210 4.82 -20.18 29.66
N GLN A 211 4.41 -20.08 28.40
CA GLN A 211 5.00 -20.83 27.30
C GLN A 211 6.35 -20.24 26.90
N SER A 212 7.28 -21.07 26.43
CA SER A 212 8.59 -20.63 25.91
C SER A 212 8.65 -20.67 24.37
N GLU A 213 7.56 -21.07 23.73
CA GLU A 213 7.42 -21.13 22.28
C GLU A 213 6.07 -20.55 21.86
N VAL A 214 6.06 -19.72 20.82
CA VAL A 214 4.86 -19.09 20.28
C VAL A 214 4.84 -19.22 18.77
N GLU A 215 3.75 -19.76 18.24
CA GLU A 215 3.51 -19.80 16.80
C GLU A 215 2.92 -18.47 16.31
N ILE A 216 3.72 -17.68 15.61
CA ILE A 216 3.27 -16.41 15.04
C ILE A 216 2.37 -16.65 13.82
N ALA A 217 1.40 -15.76 13.62
CA ALA A 217 0.38 -15.93 12.60
C ALA A 217 0.82 -15.34 11.26
N LEU A 218 0.93 -16.20 10.24
CA LEU A 218 1.13 -15.77 8.86
C LEU A 218 -0.17 -15.96 8.08
N VAL A 219 -0.49 -14.97 7.25
CA VAL A 219 -1.59 -15.01 6.30
C VAL A 219 -0.99 -15.21 4.90
N PRO A 220 -1.44 -16.22 4.13
CA PRO A 220 -0.99 -16.39 2.76
C PRO A 220 -1.48 -15.22 1.91
N LEU A 221 -0.58 -14.66 1.09
CA LEU A 221 -0.93 -13.68 0.07
C LEU A 221 -1.14 -14.43 -1.25
N VAL A 222 -2.38 -14.53 -1.68
CA VAL A 222 -2.72 -15.16 -2.96
C VAL A 222 -2.42 -14.17 -4.08
N PRO A 223 -1.69 -14.58 -5.14
CA PRO A 223 -1.48 -13.75 -6.33
C PRO A 223 -2.83 -13.40 -7.00
N GLU A 224 -2.93 -12.20 -7.54
CA GLU A 224 -4.15 -11.73 -8.22
C GLU A 224 -4.36 -12.45 -9.55
N VAL A 225 -3.27 -12.74 -10.25
CA VAL A 225 -3.26 -13.49 -11.50
C VAL A 225 -2.61 -14.85 -11.28
N THR A 226 -3.37 -15.91 -11.52
CA THR A 226 -2.95 -17.32 -11.34
C THR A 226 -2.89 -18.05 -12.67
N LEU A 227 -2.03 -19.06 -12.79
CA LEU A 227 -1.91 -19.90 -13.98
C LEU A 227 -3.25 -20.53 -14.36
N ALA A 228 -4.05 -20.90 -13.36
CA ALA A 228 -5.39 -21.46 -13.57
C ALA A 228 -6.33 -20.47 -14.29
N ALA A 229 -6.26 -19.17 -13.95
CA ALA A 229 -7.03 -18.12 -14.60
C ALA A 229 -6.59 -17.82 -16.04
N LEU A 230 -5.39 -18.25 -16.42
CA LEU A 230 -4.77 -17.98 -17.72
C LEU A 230 -4.86 -19.15 -18.71
N SER A 231 -5.58 -20.21 -18.35
CA SER A 231 -5.80 -21.37 -19.24
C SER A 231 -6.43 -20.91 -20.57
N GLY A 232 -5.70 -21.08 -21.67
CA GLY A 232 -6.15 -20.69 -23.00
C GLY A 232 -5.99 -19.19 -23.34
N ILE A 233 -5.16 -18.44 -22.60
CA ILE A 233 -4.81 -17.06 -22.98
C ILE A 233 -4.27 -17.00 -24.41
N ARG A 234 -4.66 -15.95 -25.14
CA ARG A 234 -4.24 -15.67 -26.51
C ARG A 234 -3.65 -14.27 -26.57
N ALA A 235 -2.40 -14.16 -27.02
CA ALA A 235 -1.63 -12.92 -27.10
C ALA A 235 -1.09 -12.71 -28.53
N ASP A 236 -1.86 -13.13 -29.54
CA ASP A 236 -1.36 -13.29 -30.91
C ASP A 236 -1.25 -11.98 -31.67
N ALA A 237 -2.09 -11.00 -31.36
CA ALA A 237 -2.16 -9.72 -32.06
C ALA A 237 -1.60 -8.57 -31.22
N VAL A 238 -0.97 -7.60 -31.90
CA VAL A 238 -0.69 -6.29 -31.30
C VAL A 238 -1.98 -5.47 -31.34
N ALA A 239 -2.67 -5.41 -30.20
CA ALA A 239 -3.88 -4.60 -30.05
C ALA A 239 -3.56 -3.11 -30.09
N GLY A 240 -2.37 -2.73 -29.65
CA GLY A 240 -1.78 -1.41 -29.83
C GLY A 240 -0.35 -1.33 -29.33
N PHE A 241 0.37 -0.32 -29.78
CA PHE A 241 1.75 -0.08 -29.36
C PHE A 241 2.05 1.41 -29.31
N TYR A 242 3.22 1.79 -28.80
CA TYR A 242 3.83 3.10 -28.95
C TYR A 242 5.36 3.01 -28.81
N GLU A 243 6.07 3.93 -29.44
CA GLU A 243 7.53 3.99 -29.42
C GLU A 243 8.01 5.36 -28.96
N THR A 244 9.02 5.39 -28.10
CA THR A 244 9.75 6.61 -27.72
C THR A 244 11.25 6.43 -27.91
N PRO A 245 11.96 7.45 -28.44
CA PRO A 245 13.41 7.35 -28.64
C PRO A 245 14.15 7.46 -27.31
N HIS A 246 15.29 6.79 -27.20
CA HIS A 246 16.26 6.96 -26.12
C HIS A 246 17.70 7.03 -26.67
N SER A 247 18.60 7.63 -25.90
CA SER A 247 19.99 7.81 -26.31
C SER A 247 20.78 6.51 -26.21
N ARG A 248 21.60 6.23 -27.23
CA ARG A 248 22.57 5.11 -27.26
C ARG A 248 23.98 5.54 -26.84
N MET A 249 24.16 6.80 -26.47
CA MET A 249 25.48 7.33 -26.13
C MET A 249 25.95 6.76 -24.79
N LYS A 250 27.25 6.50 -24.66
CA LYS A 250 27.86 5.95 -23.44
C LYS A 250 27.57 6.79 -22.19
N LYS A 251 27.49 8.12 -22.34
CA LYS A 251 27.15 9.04 -21.23
C LYS A 251 25.75 8.84 -20.66
N ASP A 252 24.84 8.21 -21.41
CA ASP A 252 23.45 7.97 -21.01
C ASP A 252 23.22 6.50 -20.61
N ALA A 253 24.30 5.71 -20.41
CA ALA A 253 24.21 4.28 -20.13
C ALA A 253 23.40 3.96 -18.85
N ASP A 254 23.56 4.75 -17.79
CA ASP A 254 22.82 4.54 -16.53
C ASP A 254 21.33 4.86 -16.68
N ARG A 255 21.00 5.87 -17.49
CA ARG A 255 19.61 6.16 -17.86
C ARG A 255 19.01 5.00 -18.66
N THR A 256 19.76 4.45 -19.63
CA THR A 256 19.31 3.30 -20.43
C THR A 256 19.15 2.04 -19.59
N HIS A 257 20.04 1.80 -18.63
CA HIS A 257 19.91 0.74 -17.63
C HIS A 257 18.59 0.86 -16.85
N ASN A 258 18.24 2.06 -16.37
CA ASN A 258 16.98 2.30 -15.68
C ASN A 258 15.75 2.05 -16.57
N LEU A 259 15.81 2.42 -17.87
CA LEU A 259 14.75 2.12 -18.84
C LEU A 259 14.54 0.62 -18.99
N ILE A 260 15.62 -0.13 -19.20
CA ILE A 260 15.60 -1.60 -19.35
C ILE A 260 15.03 -2.25 -18.08
N LEU A 261 15.51 -1.84 -16.90
CA LEU A 261 15.07 -2.39 -15.62
C LEU A 261 13.59 -2.11 -15.34
N ALA A 262 13.09 -0.91 -15.62
CA ALA A 262 11.68 -0.61 -15.43
C ALA A 262 10.80 -1.35 -16.46
N ALA A 263 11.24 -1.42 -17.71
CA ALA A 263 10.56 -2.16 -18.76
C ALA A 263 10.50 -3.66 -18.48
N SER A 264 11.58 -4.28 -18.01
CA SER A 264 11.64 -5.73 -17.74
C SER A 264 10.71 -6.19 -16.61
N LYS A 265 10.34 -5.28 -15.70
CA LYS A 265 9.36 -5.54 -14.65
C LYS A 265 7.93 -5.53 -15.18
N LEU A 266 7.66 -4.83 -16.28
CA LEU A 266 6.34 -4.72 -16.90
C LEU A 266 6.16 -5.71 -18.05
N ASP A 267 7.26 -6.11 -18.70
CA ASP A 267 7.22 -7.09 -19.78
C ASP A 267 6.63 -8.41 -19.27
N GLY A 268 5.61 -8.92 -19.95
CA GLY A 268 4.91 -10.14 -19.56
C GLY A 268 3.81 -9.95 -18.51
N GLU A 269 3.61 -8.75 -17.97
CA GLU A 269 2.48 -8.51 -17.05
C GLU A 269 1.15 -8.72 -17.75
N ILE A 270 0.21 -9.34 -17.04
CA ILE A 270 -1.12 -9.68 -17.56
C ILE A 270 -2.17 -8.88 -16.81
N ILE A 271 -3.08 -8.23 -17.53
CA ILE A 271 -4.19 -7.48 -16.97
C ILE A 271 -5.48 -8.23 -17.30
N LEU A 272 -6.12 -8.83 -16.30
CA LEU A 272 -7.37 -9.57 -16.42
C LEU A 272 -8.55 -8.64 -16.77
N PRO A 273 -9.66 -9.21 -17.29
CA PRO A 273 -10.89 -8.45 -17.52
C PRO A 273 -11.33 -7.64 -16.29
N GLY A 274 -11.45 -6.31 -16.45
CA GLY A 274 -11.86 -5.40 -15.38
C GLY A 274 -10.76 -5.01 -14.39
N GLU A 275 -9.59 -5.66 -14.43
CA GLU A 275 -8.47 -5.40 -13.51
C GLU A 275 -7.78 -4.07 -13.81
N VAL A 276 -7.28 -3.42 -12.76
CA VAL A 276 -6.50 -2.18 -12.82
C VAL A 276 -5.04 -2.47 -12.53
N LEU A 277 -4.18 -2.32 -13.54
CA LEU A 277 -2.73 -2.33 -13.37
C LEU A 277 -2.25 -1.01 -12.77
N SER A 278 -1.47 -1.08 -11.70
CA SER A 278 -0.69 0.04 -11.15
C SER A 278 0.77 -0.04 -11.60
N TYR A 279 1.27 0.98 -12.30
CA TYR A 279 2.67 1.05 -12.71
C TYR A 279 3.62 1.01 -11.51
N ASN A 280 3.31 1.76 -10.45
CA ASN A 280 4.08 1.76 -9.21
C ASN A 280 3.93 0.45 -8.42
N GLY A 281 2.78 -0.21 -8.50
CA GLY A 281 2.58 -1.54 -7.90
C GLY A 281 3.55 -2.57 -8.47
N VAL A 282 3.75 -2.56 -9.79
CA VAL A 282 4.66 -3.50 -10.48
C VAL A 282 6.13 -3.07 -10.35
N VAL A 283 6.47 -1.85 -10.74
CA VAL A 283 7.87 -1.41 -10.79
C VAL A 283 8.45 -1.17 -9.38
N GLY A 284 7.60 -0.67 -8.48
CA GLY A 284 7.94 -0.31 -7.10
C GLY A 284 8.84 0.91 -6.97
N ASP A 285 9.41 1.08 -5.79
CA ASP A 285 10.34 2.17 -5.47
C ASP A 285 11.61 2.13 -6.34
N ARG A 286 12.16 3.31 -6.65
CA ARG A 286 13.34 3.51 -7.50
C ARG A 286 14.56 3.77 -6.61
N THR A 287 15.02 2.70 -5.95
CA THR A 287 16.19 2.73 -5.07
C THR A 287 17.39 1.99 -5.68
N GLU A 288 18.60 2.32 -5.22
CA GLU A 288 19.83 1.62 -5.60
C GLU A 288 19.77 0.14 -5.19
N ALA A 289 19.23 -0.16 -4.00
CA ALA A 289 18.98 -1.53 -3.54
C ALA A 289 18.07 -2.33 -4.49
N ARG A 290 17.23 -1.65 -5.28
CA ARG A 290 16.38 -2.25 -6.32
C ARG A 290 16.98 -2.17 -7.72
N GLY A 291 18.25 -1.80 -7.83
CA GLY A 291 19.06 -1.79 -9.05
C GLY A 291 18.97 -0.51 -9.88
N PHE A 292 18.26 0.53 -9.41
CA PHE A 292 18.18 1.81 -10.12
C PHE A 292 19.44 2.65 -9.91
N ARG A 293 19.79 3.43 -10.91
CA ARG A 293 20.98 4.29 -10.94
C ARG A 293 20.59 5.76 -11.02
N TYR A 294 21.52 6.64 -10.65
CA TYR A 294 21.38 8.08 -10.88
C TYR A 294 21.40 8.37 -12.39
N ALA A 295 20.46 9.19 -12.82
CA ALA A 295 20.36 9.70 -14.18
C ALA A 295 19.56 11.02 -14.18
N PRO A 296 19.57 11.78 -15.29
CA PRO A 296 18.79 13.02 -15.37
C PRO A 296 17.29 12.80 -15.14
N VAL A 297 16.72 13.56 -14.21
CA VAL A 297 15.29 13.63 -13.83
C VAL A 297 14.78 15.07 -13.94
N ILE A 298 13.45 15.23 -13.96
CA ILE A 298 12.81 16.55 -13.90
C ILE A 298 12.29 16.77 -12.48
N ALA A 299 12.84 17.75 -11.77
CA ALA A 299 12.41 18.14 -10.42
C ALA A 299 12.05 19.63 -10.41
N GLY A 300 10.81 19.96 -10.04
CA GLY A 300 10.36 21.35 -9.96
C GLY A 300 10.47 22.14 -11.29
N GLY A 301 10.42 21.45 -12.44
CA GLY A 301 10.60 22.05 -13.77
C GLY A 301 12.06 22.26 -14.18
N ALA A 302 13.03 21.82 -13.37
CA ALA A 302 14.46 21.81 -13.68
C ALA A 302 14.97 20.40 -13.98
N ILE A 303 16.01 20.29 -14.81
CA ILE A 303 16.70 19.01 -15.06
C ILE A 303 17.84 18.88 -14.04
N VAL A 304 17.80 17.82 -13.23
CA VAL A 304 18.81 17.50 -12.21
C VAL A 304 19.18 16.03 -12.26
N GLU A 305 20.31 15.63 -11.67
CA GLU A 305 20.60 14.21 -11.44
C GLU A 305 19.72 13.66 -10.32
N GLY A 306 19.14 12.48 -10.52
CA GLY A 306 18.27 11.84 -9.54
C GLY A 306 18.15 10.34 -9.76
N MET A 307 17.73 9.62 -8.72
CA MET A 307 17.62 8.18 -8.79
C MET A 307 16.46 7.74 -9.69
N GLY A 308 16.69 6.74 -10.54
CA GLY A 308 15.64 6.17 -11.41
C GLY A 308 15.27 7.04 -12.62
N GLY A 309 16.12 7.99 -13.02
CA GLY A 309 15.93 8.77 -14.24
C GLY A 309 15.68 7.86 -15.45
N GLY A 310 14.54 8.08 -16.13
CA GLY A 310 14.03 7.22 -17.21
C GLY A 310 12.68 6.57 -16.90
N ALA A 311 12.30 6.39 -15.63
CA ALA A 311 11.04 5.71 -15.26
C ALA A 311 9.79 6.35 -15.88
N CYS A 312 9.69 7.70 -15.93
CA CYS A 312 8.58 8.38 -16.58
C CYS A 312 8.51 8.14 -18.10
N GLN A 313 9.62 7.81 -18.76
CA GLN A 313 9.59 7.48 -20.19
C GLN A 313 8.92 6.12 -20.42
N ILE A 314 9.18 5.13 -19.56
CA ILE A 314 8.50 3.83 -19.62
C ILE A 314 7.00 4.01 -19.34
N ALA A 315 6.64 4.76 -18.29
CA ALA A 315 5.24 5.08 -17.98
C ALA A 315 4.53 5.83 -19.12
N SER A 316 5.16 6.85 -19.69
CA SER A 316 4.66 7.57 -20.87
C SER A 316 4.45 6.65 -22.08
N THR A 317 5.40 5.75 -22.35
CA THR A 317 5.30 4.82 -23.49
C THR A 317 4.17 3.80 -23.26
N LEU A 318 4.03 3.30 -22.02
CA LEU A 318 2.92 2.44 -21.62
C LEU A 318 1.58 3.14 -21.80
N TYR A 319 1.43 4.34 -21.23
CA TYR A 319 0.21 5.13 -21.31
C TYR A 319 -0.20 5.36 -22.78
N ALA A 320 0.74 5.74 -23.64
CA ALA A 320 0.45 5.95 -25.05
C ALA A 320 0.03 4.65 -25.75
N ALA A 321 0.71 3.53 -25.51
CA ALA A 321 0.30 2.23 -26.06
C ALA A 321 -1.11 1.83 -25.57
N SER A 322 -1.40 1.97 -24.27
CA SER A 322 -2.71 1.73 -23.67
C SER A 322 -3.80 2.65 -24.23
N PHE A 323 -3.48 3.92 -24.47
CA PHE A 323 -4.37 4.89 -25.11
C PHE A 323 -4.79 4.37 -26.49
N PHE A 324 -3.83 3.99 -27.33
CA PHE A 324 -4.10 3.51 -28.68
C PHE A 324 -4.77 2.13 -28.69
N THR A 325 -4.57 1.29 -27.69
CA THR A 325 -5.29 0.00 -27.58
C THR A 325 -6.76 0.18 -27.19
N GLY A 326 -7.14 1.30 -26.59
CA GLY A 326 -8.49 1.51 -26.07
C GLY A 326 -8.68 1.11 -24.61
N LEU A 327 -7.58 0.87 -23.87
CA LEU A 327 -7.64 0.67 -22.41
C LEU A 327 -8.16 1.95 -21.71
N ILE A 328 -8.70 1.77 -20.51
CA ILE A 328 -9.21 2.86 -19.68
C ILE A 328 -8.07 3.36 -18.78
N ILE A 329 -7.92 4.68 -18.70
CA ILE A 329 -6.86 5.32 -17.92
C ILE A 329 -7.51 5.89 -16.67
N GLU A 330 -7.33 5.20 -15.54
CA GLU A 330 -7.97 5.51 -14.25
C GLU A 330 -7.20 6.62 -13.51
N GLU A 331 -5.86 6.60 -13.61
CA GLU A 331 -4.99 7.60 -13.02
C GLU A 331 -3.86 7.94 -14.00
N ARG A 332 -3.69 9.23 -14.29
CA ARG A 332 -2.58 9.74 -15.09
C ARG A 332 -2.38 11.23 -14.82
N LYS A 333 -1.12 11.66 -14.75
CA LYS A 333 -0.74 13.07 -14.63
C LYS A 333 0.28 13.45 -15.70
N THR A 334 0.13 14.64 -16.29
CA THR A 334 1.11 15.22 -17.21
C THR A 334 2.40 15.61 -16.49
N HIS A 335 3.49 15.72 -17.24
CA HIS A 335 4.72 16.32 -16.73
C HIS A 335 4.56 17.82 -16.47
N SER A 336 5.29 18.31 -15.48
CA SER A 336 5.47 19.75 -15.23
C SER A 336 6.32 20.46 -16.30
N ARG A 337 6.98 19.68 -17.18
CA ARG A 337 7.74 20.14 -18.34
C ARG A 337 7.49 19.17 -19.49
N PRO A 338 7.13 19.64 -20.71
CA PRO A 338 7.01 18.76 -21.86
C PRO A 338 8.29 17.95 -22.13
N SER A 339 8.13 16.64 -22.25
CA SER A 339 9.23 15.71 -22.54
C SER A 339 9.50 15.63 -24.04
N SER A 340 10.77 15.64 -24.44
CA SER A 340 11.17 15.61 -25.86
C SER A 340 10.98 14.25 -26.53
N TYR A 341 10.95 13.16 -25.76
CA TYR A 341 10.82 11.79 -26.27
C TYR A 341 9.38 11.40 -26.61
N ILE A 342 8.37 12.23 -26.31
CA ILE A 342 6.98 11.89 -26.57
C ILE A 342 6.16 13.12 -26.98
N LYS A 343 5.10 12.91 -27.74
CA LYS A 343 4.21 14.00 -28.17
C LYS A 343 3.41 14.53 -26.98
N LEU A 344 3.20 15.84 -26.99
CA LEU A 344 2.39 16.55 -26.00
C LEU A 344 0.96 15.95 -25.95
N GLY A 345 0.51 15.56 -24.75
CA GLY A 345 -0.76 14.88 -24.55
C GLY A 345 -0.68 13.36 -24.44
N LEU A 346 0.50 12.77 -24.67
CA LEU A 346 0.73 11.32 -24.56
C LEU A 346 1.71 10.95 -23.46
N ASP A 347 2.11 11.89 -22.61
CA ASP A 347 3.03 11.66 -21.51
C ASP A 347 2.32 11.31 -20.20
N ALA A 348 3.01 10.56 -19.34
CA ALA A 348 2.57 10.26 -17.97
C ALA A 348 3.75 10.40 -17.01
N THR A 349 3.53 11.10 -15.90
CA THR A 349 4.49 11.23 -14.80
C THR A 349 4.18 10.21 -13.72
N VAL A 350 5.24 9.66 -13.14
CA VAL A 350 5.18 8.70 -12.03
C VAL A 350 6.22 9.08 -10.98
N ASP A 351 5.86 8.94 -9.72
CA ASP A 351 6.71 9.20 -8.56
C ASP A 351 6.25 8.28 -7.42
N TYR A 352 7.13 7.44 -6.90
CA TYR A 352 6.71 6.43 -5.93
C TYR A 352 6.63 7.03 -4.52
N PRO A 353 5.58 6.75 -3.73
CA PRO A 353 4.31 6.12 -4.10
C PRO A 353 3.23 7.14 -4.55
N ALA A 354 3.55 8.45 -4.57
CA ALA A 354 2.58 9.54 -4.60
C ALA A 354 1.89 9.81 -5.95
N LEU A 355 2.55 9.53 -7.09
CA LEU A 355 2.01 9.72 -8.43
C LEU A 355 2.11 8.42 -9.22
N ASP A 356 0.99 7.91 -9.69
CA ASP A 356 0.93 6.63 -10.39
C ASP A 356 0.29 6.74 -11.78
N LEU A 357 0.52 5.72 -12.59
CA LEU A 357 -0.22 5.45 -13.82
C LEU A 357 -1.05 4.19 -13.59
N LYS A 358 -2.37 4.34 -13.60
CA LYS A 358 -3.32 3.23 -13.43
C LYS A 358 -4.13 3.00 -14.69
N ILE A 359 -4.07 1.76 -15.19
CA ILE A 359 -4.68 1.37 -16.46
C ILE A 359 -5.62 0.19 -16.21
N ARG A 360 -6.88 0.34 -16.59
CA ARG A 360 -7.88 -0.73 -16.49
C ARG A 360 -8.09 -1.42 -17.83
N ASN A 361 -8.21 -2.74 -17.79
CA ASN A 361 -8.62 -3.54 -18.93
C ASN A 361 -10.16 -3.56 -19.04
N PRO A 362 -10.78 -2.94 -20.07
CA PRO A 362 -12.22 -2.97 -20.26
C PRO A 362 -12.71 -4.20 -21.04
N PHE A 363 -11.81 -5.04 -21.56
CA PHE A 363 -12.14 -6.15 -22.42
C PHE A 363 -12.60 -7.37 -21.63
N ALA A 364 -13.33 -8.27 -22.29
CA ALA A 364 -13.76 -9.55 -21.74
C ALA A 364 -12.66 -10.62 -21.74
N TYR A 365 -11.44 -10.28 -22.20
CA TYR A 365 -10.28 -11.16 -22.26
C TYR A 365 -9.06 -10.48 -21.61
N PRO A 366 -8.08 -11.26 -21.10
CA PRO A 366 -6.82 -10.71 -20.60
C PRO A 366 -6.02 -10.01 -21.70
N VAL A 367 -5.26 -8.98 -21.33
CA VAL A 367 -4.25 -8.36 -22.20
C VAL A 367 -2.87 -8.50 -21.59
N VAL A 368 -1.84 -8.63 -22.42
CA VAL A 368 -0.46 -8.83 -21.98
C VAL A 368 0.39 -7.64 -22.39
N LEU A 369 1.18 -7.12 -21.46
CA LEU A 369 2.15 -6.08 -21.74
C LEU A 369 3.41 -6.69 -22.35
N HIS A 370 3.89 -6.12 -23.45
CA HIS A 370 5.19 -6.47 -24.01
C HIS A 370 6.06 -5.22 -24.13
N PHE A 371 7.27 -5.27 -23.60
CA PHE A 371 8.24 -4.19 -23.68
C PHE A 371 9.52 -4.62 -24.37
N VAL A 372 10.00 -3.76 -25.27
CA VAL A 372 11.31 -3.89 -25.90
C VAL A 372 12.07 -2.59 -25.74
N VAL A 373 13.26 -2.65 -25.17
CA VAL A 373 14.19 -1.52 -25.08
C VAL A 373 15.47 -1.90 -25.81
N ALA A 374 15.54 -1.52 -27.08
CA ALA A 374 16.64 -1.87 -27.96
C ALA A 374 16.85 -0.80 -29.02
N ASP A 375 18.06 -0.73 -29.57
CA ASP A 375 18.40 0.09 -30.74
C ASP A 375 18.03 1.58 -30.67
N GLY A 376 17.98 2.15 -29.46
CA GLY A 376 17.61 3.55 -29.27
C GLY A 376 16.10 3.80 -29.25
N VAL A 377 15.29 2.75 -29.13
CA VAL A 377 13.82 2.83 -29.03
C VAL A 377 13.35 2.08 -27.78
N VAL A 378 12.39 2.68 -27.07
CA VAL A 378 11.52 2.00 -26.10
C VAL A 378 10.21 1.75 -26.81
N ARG A 379 9.81 0.49 -26.94
CA ARG A 379 8.54 0.07 -27.52
C ARG A 379 7.70 -0.62 -26.45
N ALA A 380 6.47 -0.14 -26.27
CA ALA A 380 5.46 -0.81 -25.46
C ALA A 380 4.37 -1.33 -26.39
N GLU A 381 3.96 -2.58 -26.22
CA GLU A 381 2.85 -3.19 -26.93
C GLU A 381 1.85 -3.78 -25.95
N ILE A 382 0.58 -3.73 -26.31
CA ILE A 382 -0.50 -4.44 -25.65
C ILE A 382 -0.90 -5.59 -26.56
N ARG A 383 -0.67 -6.82 -26.11
CA ARG A 383 -1.04 -8.04 -26.82
C ARG A 383 -2.43 -8.50 -26.40
N ALA A 384 -3.18 -9.00 -27.36
CA ALA A 384 -4.54 -9.52 -27.19
C ALA A 384 -4.83 -10.62 -28.23
N PRO A 385 -5.96 -11.34 -28.13
CA PRO A 385 -6.34 -12.33 -29.13
C PRO A 385 -6.53 -11.72 -30.53
N GLU A 386 -7.06 -10.50 -30.58
CA GLU A 386 -7.28 -9.74 -31.81
C GLU A 386 -7.17 -8.23 -31.53
N ARG A 387 -7.16 -7.42 -32.59
CA ARG A 387 -7.20 -5.97 -32.46
C ARG A 387 -8.65 -5.48 -32.29
N PRO A 388 -9.02 -4.88 -31.15
CA PRO A 388 -10.42 -4.55 -30.86
C PRO A 388 -10.93 -3.29 -31.58
N TYR A 389 -10.03 -2.31 -31.80
CA TYR A 389 -10.39 -0.96 -32.23
C TYR A 389 -9.35 -0.36 -33.18
N THR A 390 -9.82 0.63 -33.96
CA THR A 390 -8.94 1.67 -34.51
C THR A 390 -9.06 2.91 -33.65
N VAL A 391 -7.97 3.35 -33.03
CA VAL A 391 -7.94 4.56 -32.21
C VAL A 391 -7.21 5.69 -32.92
N THR A 392 -7.88 6.83 -33.02
CA THR A 392 -7.32 8.09 -33.53
C THR A 392 -7.22 9.11 -32.41
N MET A 393 -6.04 9.71 -32.25
CA MET A 393 -5.83 10.90 -31.43
C MET A 393 -5.87 12.14 -32.31
N LEU A 394 -6.65 13.14 -31.91
CA LEU A 394 -6.52 14.52 -32.38
C LEU A 394 -6.08 15.39 -31.22
N ARG A 395 -5.22 16.37 -31.48
CA ARG A 395 -4.72 17.28 -30.44
C ARG A 395 -4.57 18.68 -30.99
N LYS A 396 -5.17 19.67 -30.32
CA LYS A 396 -5.01 21.10 -30.60
C LYS A 396 -4.40 21.81 -29.39
N VAL A 397 -3.38 22.64 -29.62
CA VAL A 397 -2.92 23.61 -28.62
C VAL A 397 -3.90 24.77 -28.62
N VAL A 398 -4.64 24.94 -27.52
CA VAL A 398 -5.69 25.95 -27.38
C VAL A 398 -5.25 27.15 -26.55
N GLY A 399 -4.09 27.05 -25.88
CA GLY A 399 -3.48 28.15 -25.15
C GLY A 399 -1.98 27.97 -25.02
N THR A 400 -1.25 29.08 -25.02
CA THR A 400 0.19 29.13 -24.77
C THR A 400 0.49 30.27 -23.79
N SER A 401 1.43 30.08 -22.88
CA SER A 401 1.85 31.11 -21.92
C SER A 401 3.37 31.30 -21.95
N PRO A 402 3.88 32.53 -21.83
CA PRO A 402 5.32 32.78 -21.82
C PRO A 402 5.97 32.15 -20.59
N PHE A 403 7.27 31.90 -20.69
CA PHE A 403 8.05 31.40 -19.56
C PHE A 403 8.78 32.52 -18.81
N PRO A 404 8.93 32.39 -17.48
CA PRO A 404 9.74 33.33 -16.71
C PRO A 404 11.24 33.10 -16.95
N VAL A 405 12.03 34.17 -16.84
CA VAL A 405 13.50 34.13 -16.89
C VAL A 405 14.05 34.45 -15.51
N ARG A 406 14.92 33.59 -14.97
CA ARG A 406 15.63 33.84 -13.72
C ARG A 406 17.12 34.06 -14.01
N VAL A 407 17.57 35.27 -13.72
CA VAL A 407 18.99 35.66 -13.84
C VAL A 407 19.70 35.35 -12.52
N ILE A 408 20.79 34.61 -12.58
CA ILE A 408 21.61 34.18 -11.45
C ILE A 408 22.97 34.89 -11.57
N PRO A 409 23.30 35.84 -10.67
CA PRO A 409 24.63 36.43 -10.63
C PRO A 409 25.71 35.36 -10.43
N ASN A 410 26.79 35.43 -11.20
CA ASN A 410 27.89 34.48 -11.12
C ASN A 410 29.25 35.19 -11.13
N ALA A 411 29.96 35.14 -10.02
CA ALA A 411 31.29 35.76 -9.87
C ALA A 411 32.38 35.02 -10.66
N ASP A 412 32.19 33.74 -10.98
CA ASP A 412 33.13 32.94 -11.76
C ASP A 412 33.10 33.26 -13.26
N LEU A 413 32.07 33.99 -13.70
CA LEU A 413 31.90 34.42 -15.08
C LEU A 413 32.32 35.90 -15.25
N PRO A 414 33.07 36.25 -16.31
CA PRO A 414 33.45 37.63 -16.57
C PRO A 414 32.24 38.54 -16.76
N LYS A 415 32.31 39.76 -16.21
CA LYS A 415 31.27 40.77 -16.34
C LYS A 415 30.83 40.97 -17.80
N GLY A 416 29.52 40.90 -18.03
CA GLY A 416 28.92 41.02 -19.37
C GLY A 416 28.72 39.69 -20.11
N THR A 417 29.22 38.57 -19.57
CA THR A 417 28.95 37.23 -20.12
C THR A 417 27.60 36.73 -19.62
N GLU A 418 26.82 36.09 -20.49
CA GLU A 418 25.61 35.37 -20.11
C GLU A 418 25.69 33.92 -20.59
N VAL A 419 25.34 32.98 -19.72
CA VAL A 419 25.28 31.55 -20.02
C VAL A 419 23.90 31.03 -19.66
N ILE A 420 23.14 30.59 -20.66
CA ILE A 420 21.84 29.94 -20.44
C ILE A 420 22.11 28.50 -20.03
N THR A 421 21.80 28.13 -18.78
CA THR A 421 22.00 26.77 -18.26
C THR A 421 20.77 25.88 -18.39
N GLN A 422 19.61 26.49 -18.60
CA GLN A 422 18.38 25.79 -18.93
C GLN A 422 17.49 26.67 -19.79
N LEU A 423 17.08 26.16 -20.94
CA LEU A 423 16.06 26.80 -21.77
C LEU A 423 14.69 26.71 -21.09
N GLY A 424 14.02 27.86 -21.03
CA GLY A 424 12.62 27.93 -20.62
C GLY A 424 11.71 27.32 -21.69
N VAL A 425 10.64 26.69 -21.24
CA VAL A 425 9.61 26.10 -22.11
C VAL A 425 8.29 26.83 -21.86
N PRO A 426 7.61 27.32 -22.91
CA PRO A 426 6.29 27.91 -22.76
C PRO A 426 5.30 26.96 -22.08
N GLY A 427 4.34 27.53 -21.37
CA GLY A 427 3.20 26.76 -20.87
C GLY A 427 2.24 26.44 -22.02
N TYR A 428 1.57 25.30 -21.95
CA TYR A 428 0.62 24.85 -22.97
C TYR A 428 -0.70 24.39 -22.34
N VAL A 429 -1.82 24.76 -22.96
CA VAL A 429 -3.13 24.15 -22.72
C VAL A 429 -3.51 23.40 -23.98
N VAL A 430 -3.80 22.11 -23.83
CA VAL A 430 -3.93 21.17 -24.95
C VAL A 430 -5.27 20.47 -24.86
N GLN A 431 -6.09 20.61 -25.90
CA GLN A 431 -7.30 19.85 -26.07
C GLN A 431 -6.99 18.59 -26.88
N GLN A 432 -7.15 17.43 -26.25
CA GLN A 432 -7.03 16.13 -26.89
C GLN A 432 -8.42 15.54 -27.15
N TYR A 433 -8.56 14.85 -28.27
CA TYR A 433 -9.69 13.99 -28.57
C TYR A 433 -9.21 12.56 -28.84
N LYS A 434 -9.88 11.59 -28.23
CA LYS A 434 -9.73 10.16 -28.51
C LYS A 434 -10.95 9.72 -29.29
N ILE A 435 -10.74 9.20 -30.50
CA ILE A 435 -11.79 8.63 -31.35
C ILE A 435 -11.54 7.13 -31.41
N ILE A 436 -12.49 6.33 -30.92
CA ILE A 436 -12.41 4.87 -30.92
C ILE A 436 -13.45 4.35 -31.90
N GLU A 437 -13.00 3.62 -32.92
CA GLU A 437 -13.86 3.11 -33.99
C GLU A 437 -13.87 1.58 -33.99
N ARG A 438 -15.09 1.00 -34.03
CA ARG A 438 -15.36 -0.42 -34.27
C ARG A 438 -16.55 -0.54 -35.21
N ASP A 439 -16.42 -1.31 -36.29
CA ASP A 439 -17.53 -1.66 -37.19
C ASP A 439 -18.42 -0.47 -37.61
N LYS A 440 -17.79 0.68 -37.93
CA LYS A 440 -18.41 1.98 -38.31
C LYS A 440 -19.11 2.77 -37.19
N VAL A 441 -19.06 2.31 -35.94
CA VAL A 441 -19.48 3.08 -34.76
C VAL A 441 -18.25 3.73 -34.12
N GLY A 442 -18.30 5.05 -33.92
CA GLY A 442 -17.22 5.85 -33.36
C GLY A 442 -17.62 6.53 -32.06
N TYR A 443 -16.80 6.39 -31.02
CA TYR A 443 -16.95 7.15 -29.77
C TYR A 443 -15.89 8.23 -29.69
N ARG A 444 -16.30 9.46 -29.34
CA ARG A 444 -15.37 10.59 -29.15
C ARG A 444 -15.31 10.98 -27.69
N PHE A 445 -14.10 10.96 -27.14
CA PHE A 445 -13.78 11.47 -25.81
C PHE A 445 -12.92 12.72 -25.95
N SER A 446 -13.04 13.66 -25.00
CA SER A 446 -12.22 14.87 -24.98
C SER A 446 -11.59 15.09 -23.63
N HIS A 447 -10.32 15.47 -23.61
CA HIS A 447 -9.57 15.75 -22.38
C HIS A 447 -8.73 17.02 -22.55
N ILE A 448 -8.51 17.75 -21.46
CA ILE A 448 -7.68 18.96 -21.45
C ILE A 448 -6.45 18.70 -20.58
N ASP A 449 -5.29 18.81 -21.20
CA ASP A 449 -4.01 18.81 -20.50
C ASP A 449 -3.50 20.22 -20.31
N LYS A 450 -2.87 20.44 -19.15
CA LYS A 450 -2.18 21.69 -18.83
C LYS A 450 -0.72 21.40 -18.50
N TYR A 451 0.16 22.16 -19.12
CA TYR A 451 1.60 22.15 -18.90
C TYR A 451 2.01 23.55 -18.43
N PRO A 452 2.50 23.71 -17.20
CA PRO A 452 2.97 25.01 -16.74
C PRO A 452 4.23 25.43 -17.51
N PRO A 453 4.49 26.75 -17.65
CA PRO A 453 5.75 27.23 -18.18
C PRO A 453 6.91 26.84 -17.26
N THR A 454 8.09 26.60 -17.83
CA THR A 454 9.31 26.31 -17.06
C THR A 454 10.30 27.45 -17.14
N VAL A 455 10.98 27.72 -16.03
CA VAL A 455 11.92 28.83 -15.90
C VAL A 455 13.13 28.65 -16.83
N GLN A 456 13.53 29.73 -17.51
CA GLN A 456 14.85 29.83 -18.14
C GLN A 456 15.88 30.29 -17.12
N PHE A 457 16.96 29.54 -16.93
CA PHE A 457 18.06 29.94 -16.06
C PHE A 457 19.18 30.58 -16.87
N VAL A 458 19.55 31.81 -16.50
CA VAL A 458 20.63 32.59 -17.14
C VAL A 458 21.65 32.96 -16.07
N HIS A 459 22.86 32.42 -16.15
CA HIS A 459 23.98 32.87 -15.31
C HIS A 459 24.60 34.11 -15.94
N ARG A 460 24.58 35.24 -15.22
CA ARG A 460 25.16 36.50 -15.67
C ARG A 460 26.46 36.76 -14.91
N GLY A 461 27.53 36.97 -15.66
CA GLY A 461 28.84 37.25 -15.11
C GLY A 461 28.90 38.56 -14.35
N THR A 462 29.42 38.50 -13.13
CA THR A 462 29.70 39.65 -12.27
C THR A 462 31.16 39.74 -11.87
N GLY A 463 31.98 38.75 -12.25
CA GLY A 463 33.39 38.71 -11.91
C GLY A 463 34.22 39.74 -12.68
N ASP A 464 35.25 40.27 -12.02
CA ASP A 464 36.22 41.16 -12.65
C ASP A 464 37.06 40.36 -13.67
N PRO A 465 37.04 40.73 -14.97
CA PRO A 465 37.86 40.07 -15.99
C PRO A 465 39.35 40.03 -15.67
N ALA A 466 39.90 41.00 -14.92
CA ALA A 466 41.31 41.03 -14.56
C ALA A 466 41.68 39.95 -13.53
N GLU A 467 40.80 39.70 -12.57
CA GLU A 467 41.00 38.69 -11.53
C GLU A 467 40.73 37.27 -12.06
N LEU A 468 39.70 37.11 -12.89
CA LEU A 468 39.40 35.85 -13.54
C LEU A 468 40.52 35.38 -14.49
N ARG A 469 41.28 36.29 -15.12
CA ARG A 469 42.44 35.91 -15.93
C ARG A 469 43.56 35.23 -15.14
N LYS A 470 43.67 35.50 -13.84
CA LYS A 470 44.74 34.98 -12.97
C LYS A 470 44.37 33.66 -12.31
N GLN A 471 43.08 33.44 -12.02
CA GLN A 471 42.63 32.37 -11.11
C GLN A 471 41.38 31.60 -11.60
N ALA A 472 40.81 31.91 -12.77
CA ALA A 472 39.59 31.24 -13.20
C ALA A 472 39.82 29.78 -13.58
N ASP A 473 39.20 28.89 -12.82
CA ASP A 473 39.01 27.51 -13.20
C ASP A 473 37.78 27.38 -14.11
N LYS A 474 38.01 27.31 -15.43
CA LYS A 474 36.94 27.18 -16.42
C LYS A 474 36.13 25.88 -16.29
N SER A 475 36.64 24.87 -15.56
CA SER A 475 35.87 23.65 -15.29
C SER A 475 34.65 23.89 -14.40
N LYS A 476 34.67 24.97 -13.60
CA LYS A 476 33.55 25.39 -12.74
C LYS A 476 32.49 26.21 -13.47
N TRP A 477 32.73 26.56 -14.73
CA TRP A 477 31.77 27.37 -15.48
C TRP A 477 30.47 26.59 -15.70
N PRO A 478 29.31 27.27 -15.56
CA PRO A 478 28.04 26.65 -15.89
C PRO A 478 28.06 26.15 -17.34
N LYS A 479 27.59 24.92 -17.56
CA LYS A 479 27.45 24.37 -18.92
C LYS A 479 26.23 24.99 -19.60
N ALA A 480 26.43 25.49 -20.81
CA ALA A 480 25.32 26.02 -21.61
C ALA A 480 24.36 24.90 -22.01
N ASP A 481 23.07 25.18 -21.94
CA ASP A 481 22.04 24.32 -22.52
C ASP A 481 22.11 24.39 -24.04
N THR A 482 22.53 23.30 -24.67
CA THR A 482 22.66 23.20 -26.13
C THR A 482 21.44 22.55 -26.80
N HIS A 483 20.36 22.30 -26.06
CA HIS A 483 19.15 21.70 -26.62
C HIS A 483 18.43 22.68 -27.54
N ARG A 484 17.62 22.14 -28.47
CA ARG A 484 16.73 22.97 -29.28
C ARG A 484 15.58 23.51 -28.41
N PRO A 485 15.15 24.77 -28.59
CA PRO A 485 13.96 25.28 -27.93
C PRO A 485 12.75 24.38 -28.22
N TYR A 486 12.01 24.02 -27.17
CA TYR A 486 10.82 23.20 -27.34
C TYR A 486 9.71 23.99 -28.05
N ARG A 487 9.12 23.40 -29.09
CA ARG A 487 7.96 23.95 -29.80
C ARG A 487 6.94 22.85 -30.04
N ALA A 488 5.71 23.08 -29.59
CA ALA A 488 4.58 22.22 -29.94
C ALA A 488 4.00 22.62 -31.31
N SER A 489 3.58 21.63 -32.11
CA SER A 489 2.74 21.91 -33.28
C SER A 489 1.38 22.45 -32.83
N ALA A 490 0.68 23.23 -33.67
CA ALA A 490 -0.66 23.73 -33.36
C ALA A 490 -1.67 22.58 -33.32
N GLY A 491 -1.76 21.79 -34.38
CA GLY A 491 -2.57 20.58 -34.49
C GLY A 491 -1.74 19.31 -34.71
N LEU A 492 -2.26 18.17 -34.26
CA LEU A 492 -1.66 16.85 -34.43
C LEU A 492 -2.77 15.82 -34.58
N ARG A 493 -2.66 14.98 -35.60
CA ARG A 493 -3.47 13.78 -35.78
C ARG A 493 -2.55 12.58 -35.73
N MET A 494 -2.93 11.58 -34.94
CA MET A 494 -2.23 10.29 -34.86
C MET A 494 -3.25 9.17 -34.99
N VAL A 495 -3.01 8.23 -35.88
CA VAL A 495 -3.90 7.08 -36.08
C VAL A 495 -3.10 5.81 -35.79
N GLN A 496 -3.72 4.91 -35.04
CA GLN A 496 -3.16 3.60 -34.78
C GLN A 496 -3.26 2.72 -36.05
N GLY A 497 -2.16 2.12 -36.51
CA GLY A 497 -2.09 1.22 -37.67
C GLY A 497 -0.92 0.22 -37.58
N PRO A 498 -0.54 -0.45 -38.68
CA PRO A 498 0.70 -1.25 -38.77
C PRO A 498 1.98 -0.44 -38.42
N GLY A 499 1.85 0.88 -38.42
CA GLY A 499 2.71 1.88 -37.80
C GLY A 499 1.85 2.88 -37.02
N ILE A 500 2.40 3.59 -36.04
CA ILE A 500 1.79 4.85 -35.61
C ILE A 500 2.19 5.92 -36.60
N TRP A 501 1.22 6.33 -37.42
CA TRP A 501 1.41 7.45 -38.34
C TRP A 501 0.93 8.72 -37.65
N TYR A 502 1.72 9.79 -37.75
CA TYR A 502 1.32 11.10 -37.27
C TYR A 502 1.50 12.16 -38.35
N GLU A 503 0.55 13.09 -38.37
CA GLU A 503 0.53 14.23 -39.26
C GLU A 503 0.36 15.48 -38.40
N ASN A 504 1.22 16.49 -38.62
CA ASN A 504 0.99 17.80 -38.04
C ASN A 504 -0.16 18.44 -38.81
N VAL A 505 -1.24 18.75 -38.11
CA VAL A 505 -2.34 19.50 -38.70
C VAL A 505 -1.97 20.97 -38.55
N THR A 506 -1.54 21.59 -39.65
CA THR A 506 -1.44 23.04 -39.74
C THR A 506 -2.85 23.59 -39.96
N ASP A 507 -3.23 24.61 -39.19
CA ASP A 507 -4.48 25.35 -39.41
C ASP A 507 -4.50 25.98 -40.83
#